data_AF-A0AAD5X4D5-F1
#
_entry.id   AF-A0AAD5X4D5-F1
#
_cell.length_a   1.000
_cell.length_b   1.000
_cell.length_c   1.000
_cell.angle_alpha   90.00
_cell.angle_beta   90.00
_cell.angle_gamma   90.00
#
_symmetry.space_group_name_H-M   'P 1'
#
loop_
_entity.id
_entity.type
_entity.pdbx_description
1 polymer ?
#
loop_
_entity_poly.entity_id
_entity_poly.type
_entity_poly.pdbx_seq_one_letter_code
_entity_poly.pdbx_strand_id
1 'polypeptide(L)'
;MYVLASLPVIGVLGLIIYSYEPHPLTQRPRLMFIDPETELSHSLTSHNSLLSLHSARILPPSHPSHIITLRVCQALLSIIGPVEGRQWEIYVVGDDSVENALVIPCGKIFVFTGLLKRVRTEAELAAVLSHELGHVLSRHGAEEMGFQHLSTLFTDLLHSTLYTLTLNLPFFSDIAGRSIDSTKEYITSMPYSRMCEREADVIGIYLMSMA
;
A
#
# COMPACT_ATOMS: atom_id res chain seq x y z
N MET A 1 -5.04 -7.38 -40.29
CA MET A 1 -5.87 -6.75 -39.23
C MET A 1 -5.71 -7.45 -37.88
N TYR A 2 -5.83 -8.78 -37.78
CA TYR A 2 -5.65 -9.52 -36.51
C TYR A 2 -4.25 -9.42 -35.88
N VAL A 3 -3.19 -9.32 -36.68
CA VAL A 3 -1.79 -9.19 -36.20
C VAL A 3 -1.54 -7.89 -35.43
N LEU A 4 -2.25 -6.81 -35.78
CA LEU A 4 -2.12 -5.52 -35.07
C LEU A 4 -2.87 -5.53 -33.73
N ALA A 5 -3.96 -6.29 -33.63
CA ALA A 5 -4.73 -6.43 -32.39
C ALA A 5 -4.05 -7.33 -31.35
N SER A 6 -3.15 -8.24 -31.76
CA SER A 6 -2.43 -9.14 -30.85
C SER A 6 -1.19 -8.51 -30.20
N LEU A 7 -0.61 -7.47 -30.79
CA LEU A 7 0.57 -6.75 -30.26
C LEU A 7 0.36 -6.19 -28.83
N PRO A 8 -0.73 -5.49 -28.51
CA PRO A 8 -0.94 -4.98 -27.16
C PRO A 8 -1.13 -6.09 -26.12
N VAL A 9 -1.78 -7.20 -26.49
CA VAL A 9 -1.95 -8.36 -25.60
C VAL A 9 -0.61 -9.02 -25.28
N ILE A 10 0.24 -9.21 -26.29
CA ILE A 10 1.60 -9.74 -26.13
C ILE A 10 2.45 -8.78 -25.27
N GLY A 11 2.30 -7.47 -25.47
CA GLY A 11 2.98 -6.45 -24.67
C GLY A 11 2.60 -6.51 -23.19
N VAL A 12 1.30 -6.60 -22.87
CA VAL A 12 0.82 -6.72 -21.48
C VAL A 12 1.29 -8.02 -20.83
N LEU A 13 1.23 -9.15 -21.56
CA LEU A 13 1.75 -10.43 -21.05
C LEU A 13 3.27 -10.36 -20.81
N GLY A 14 4.03 -9.74 -21.71
CA GLY A 14 5.46 -9.51 -21.53
C GLY A 14 5.77 -8.66 -20.30
N LEU A 15 4.98 -7.61 -20.05
CA LEU A 15 5.10 -6.75 -18.87
C LEU A 15 4.84 -7.54 -17.57
N ILE A 16 3.79 -8.37 -17.54
CA ILE A 16 3.45 -9.21 -16.38
C ILE A 16 4.60 -10.18 -16.07
N ILE A 17 5.17 -10.83 -17.10
CA ILE A 17 6.29 -11.76 -16.91
C ILE A 17 7.54 -11.04 -16.41
N TYR A 18 7.83 -9.86 -16.96
CA TYR A 18 9.01 -9.07 -16.57
C TYR A 18 8.92 -8.54 -15.13
N SER A 19 7.73 -8.14 -14.70
CA SER A 19 7.49 -7.58 -13.36
C SER A 19 7.19 -8.63 -12.28
N TYR A 20 7.33 -9.91 -12.61
CA TYR A 20 7.10 -11.00 -11.68
C TYR A 20 8.35 -11.26 -10.83
N GLU A 21 8.22 -11.19 -9.51
CA GLU A 21 9.27 -11.53 -8.57
C GLU A 21 8.74 -12.29 -7.34
N PRO A 22 9.54 -13.18 -6.72
CA PRO A 22 9.18 -13.78 -5.44
C PRO A 22 9.46 -12.82 -4.28
N HIS A 23 8.58 -12.79 -3.30
CA HIS A 23 8.79 -12.06 -2.05
C HIS A 23 9.99 -12.64 -1.29
N PRO A 24 10.94 -11.81 -0.79
CA PRO A 24 12.20 -12.29 -0.21
C PRO A 24 12.01 -13.23 1.00
N LEU A 25 11.05 -12.93 1.88
CA LEU A 25 10.77 -13.74 3.08
C LEU A 25 9.82 -14.92 2.83
N THR A 26 8.61 -14.67 2.32
CA THR A 26 7.56 -15.69 2.18
C THR A 26 7.66 -16.51 0.90
N GLN A 27 8.50 -16.11 -0.06
CA GLN A 27 8.57 -16.68 -1.42
C GLN A 27 7.24 -16.62 -2.18
N ARG A 28 6.28 -15.81 -1.72
CA ARG A 28 5.02 -15.56 -2.40
C ARG A 28 5.30 -14.86 -3.74
N PRO A 29 4.69 -15.30 -4.85
CA PRO A 29 4.82 -14.59 -6.11
C PRO A 29 4.05 -13.26 -6.07
N ARG A 30 4.69 -12.20 -6.55
CA ARG A 30 4.14 -10.85 -6.60
C ARG A 30 4.48 -10.13 -7.90
N LEU A 31 3.64 -9.18 -8.27
CA LEU A 31 3.83 -8.34 -9.46
C LEU A 31 4.26 -6.94 -9.02
N MET A 32 5.53 -6.60 -9.26
CA MET A 32 6.12 -5.33 -8.89
C MET A 32 6.34 -4.46 -10.11
N PHE A 33 5.32 -3.67 -10.47
CA PHE A 33 5.42 -2.68 -11.56
C PHE A 33 6.01 -1.35 -11.11
N ILE A 34 5.84 -1.02 -9.82
CA ILE A 34 6.29 0.24 -9.25
C ILE A 34 7.71 0.04 -8.71
N ASP A 35 8.66 0.75 -9.31
CA ASP A 35 10.03 0.77 -8.83
C ASP A 35 10.15 1.50 -7.48
N PRO A 36 11.21 1.23 -6.69
CA PRO A 36 11.37 1.84 -5.36
C PRO A 36 11.44 3.37 -5.36
N GLU A 37 11.96 3.98 -6.42
CA GLU A 37 12.10 5.45 -6.52
C GLU A 37 10.73 6.10 -6.75
N THR A 38 9.94 5.55 -7.66
CA THR A 38 8.55 5.97 -7.90
C THR A 38 7.70 5.79 -6.65
N GLU A 39 7.81 4.64 -5.96
CA GLU A 39 7.14 4.40 -4.68
C GLU A 39 7.52 5.47 -3.64
N LEU A 40 8.80 5.79 -3.52
CA LEU A 40 9.29 6.81 -2.60
C LEU A 40 8.73 8.20 -2.94
N SER A 41 8.72 8.58 -4.22
CA SER A 41 8.19 9.88 -4.67
C SER A 41 6.70 10.05 -4.36
N HIS A 42 5.89 9.00 -4.59
CA HIS A 42 4.48 8.97 -4.24
C HIS A 42 4.30 9.03 -2.72
N SER A 43 5.10 8.27 -1.99
CA SER A 43 5.11 8.27 -0.53
C SER A 43 5.44 9.65 0.06
N LEU A 44 6.37 10.40 -0.53
CA LEU A 44 6.70 11.78 -0.10
C LEU A 44 5.52 12.74 -0.33
N THR A 45 4.80 12.56 -1.44
CA THR A 45 3.60 13.35 -1.74
C THR A 45 2.48 13.06 -0.73
N SER A 46 2.25 11.79 -0.41
CA SER A 46 1.30 11.37 0.63
C SER A 46 1.69 11.89 2.01
N HIS A 47 2.99 11.87 2.34
CA HIS A 47 3.51 12.43 3.58
C HIS A 47 3.22 13.93 3.70
N ASN A 48 3.49 14.72 2.66
CA ASN A 48 3.21 16.16 2.66
C ASN A 48 1.72 16.46 2.85
N SER A 49 0.86 15.67 2.20
CA SER A 49 -0.59 15.75 2.37
C SER A 49 -1.01 15.49 3.83
N LEU A 50 -0.52 14.41 4.43
CA LEU A 50 -0.82 14.07 5.83
C LEU A 50 -0.31 15.13 6.82
N LEU A 51 0.90 15.66 6.61
CA LEU A 51 1.41 16.77 7.41
C LEU A 51 0.54 18.02 7.26
N SER A 52 0.12 18.37 6.06
CA SER A 52 -0.77 19.52 5.86
C SER A 52 -2.10 19.38 6.61
N LEU A 53 -2.65 18.17 6.65
CA LEU A 53 -3.92 17.88 7.33
C LEU A 53 -3.80 17.84 8.86
N HIS A 54 -2.66 17.36 9.37
CA HIS A 54 -2.53 17.04 10.79
C HIS A 54 -1.52 17.90 11.56
N SER A 55 -0.76 18.77 10.89
CA SER A 55 0.33 19.58 11.50
C SER A 55 -0.05 20.27 12.80
N ALA A 56 -1.24 20.87 12.89
CA ALA A 56 -1.72 21.56 14.08
C ALA A 56 -2.05 20.63 15.27
N ARG A 57 -2.24 19.34 15.02
CA ARG A 57 -2.59 18.32 16.02
C ARG A 57 -1.40 17.43 16.39
N ILE A 58 -0.23 17.65 15.82
CA ILE A 58 0.96 16.85 16.16
C ILE A 58 1.36 17.18 17.60
N LEU A 59 1.44 16.15 18.44
CA LEU A 59 1.83 16.27 19.83
C LEU A 59 3.33 16.51 19.97
N PRO A 60 3.76 17.33 20.93
CA PRO A 60 5.18 17.61 21.14
C PRO A 60 5.91 16.35 21.65
N PRO A 61 7.25 16.27 21.43
CA PRO A 61 8.04 15.12 21.88
C PRO A 61 8.00 14.84 23.38
N SER A 62 7.70 15.86 24.19
CA SER A 62 7.55 15.75 25.66
C SER A 62 6.23 15.11 26.11
N HIS A 63 5.26 14.92 25.20
CA HIS A 63 3.96 14.37 25.55
C HIS A 63 4.07 12.87 25.90
N PRO A 64 3.39 12.38 26.96
CA PRO A 64 3.48 10.97 27.38
C PRO A 64 3.19 9.96 26.25
N SER A 65 2.15 10.21 25.47
CA SER A 65 1.80 9.39 24.29
C SER A 65 2.93 9.35 23.26
N HIS A 66 3.62 10.46 23.02
CA HIS A 66 4.74 10.49 22.09
C HIS A 66 5.92 9.66 22.63
N ILE A 67 6.23 9.79 23.92
CA ILE A 67 7.32 9.04 24.57
C ILE A 67 7.08 7.53 24.50
N ILE A 68 5.86 7.08 24.80
CA ILE A 68 5.50 5.66 24.75
C ILE A 68 5.59 5.13 23.32
N THR A 69 4.97 5.82 22.36
CA THR A 69 5.03 5.42 20.95
C THR A 69 6.46 5.40 20.43
N LEU A 70 7.27 6.40 20.79
CA LEU A 70 8.67 6.48 20.41
C LEU A 70 9.47 5.27 20.91
N ARG A 71 9.27 4.88 22.18
CA ARG A 71 9.94 3.71 22.76
C ARG A 71 9.59 2.43 21.99
N VAL A 72 8.30 2.20 21.72
CA VAL A 72 7.84 1.01 21.00
C VAL A 72 8.38 0.99 19.57
N CYS A 73 8.28 2.11 18.84
CA CYS A 73 8.82 2.21 17.50
C CYS A 73 10.33 1.98 17.47
N GLN A 74 11.09 2.56 18.42
CA GLN A 74 12.54 2.37 18.48
C GLN A 74 12.94 0.91 18.69
N ALA A 75 12.21 0.17 19.55
CA ALA A 75 12.44 -1.27 19.73
C ALA A 75 12.25 -2.03 18.40
N LEU A 76 11.13 -1.82 17.71
CA LEU A 76 10.86 -2.47 16.42
C LEU A 76 11.87 -2.07 15.33
N LEU A 77 12.20 -0.79 15.23
CA LEU A 77 13.13 -0.28 14.21
C LEU A 77 14.57 -0.76 14.44
N SER A 78 14.97 -1.01 15.69
CA SER A 78 16.30 -1.55 16.00
C SER A 78 16.53 -2.95 15.42
N ILE A 79 15.46 -3.73 15.28
CA ILE A 79 15.46 -5.09 14.73
C ILE A 79 15.50 -5.05 13.21
N ILE A 80 14.75 -4.13 12.60
CA ILE A 80 14.70 -3.95 11.14
C ILE A 80 16.04 -3.42 10.62
N GLY A 81 16.69 -2.53 11.38
CA GLY A 81 17.92 -1.88 10.97
C GLY A 81 17.70 -0.78 9.91
N PRO A 82 18.78 -0.23 9.35
CA PRO A 82 18.70 0.79 8.32
C PRO A 82 18.12 0.20 7.03
N VAL A 83 17.10 0.85 6.48
CA VAL A 83 16.51 0.49 5.19
C VAL A 83 16.80 1.62 4.21
N GLU A 84 17.34 1.26 3.04
CA GLU A 84 17.70 2.23 2.00
C GLU A 84 16.49 3.09 1.59
N GLY A 85 16.71 4.40 1.46
CA GLY A 85 15.67 5.35 1.08
C GLY A 85 14.64 5.68 2.17
N ARG A 86 14.76 5.13 3.40
CA ARG A 86 13.79 5.36 4.48
C ARG A 86 14.40 6.14 5.64
N GLN A 87 13.79 7.27 5.98
CA GLN A 87 14.16 8.08 7.13
C GLN A 87 13.07 8.02 8.20
N TRP A 88 13.31 7.15 9.18
CA TRP A 88 12.34 6.84 10.23
C TRP A 88 12.05 8.04 11.14
N GLU A 89 10.81 8.51 11.10
CA GLU A 89 10.30 9.57 11.97
C GLU A 89 8.88 9.23 12.43
N ILE A 90 8.54 9.70 13.63
CA ILE A 90 7.30 9.34 14.31
C ILE A 90 6.51 10.61 14.61
N TYR A 91 5.25 10.61 14.20
CA TYR A 91 4.28 11.66 14.45
C TYR A 91 3.14 11.08 15.28
N VAL A 92 2.89 11.65 16.46
CA VAL A 92 1.68 11.32 17.21
C VAL A 92 0.67 12.43 17.00
N VAL A 93 -0.48 12.08 16.43
CA VAL A 93 -1.54 13.03 16.10
C VAL A 93 -2.61 12.99 17.19
N GLY A 94 -2.84 14.13 17.82
CA GLY A 94 -3.88 14.34 18.82
C GLY A 94 -5.27 14.36 18.20
N ASP A 95 -5.78 13.19 17.85
CA ASP A 95 -7.15 12.98 17.36
C ASP A 95 -7.72 11.70 17.96
N ASP A 96 -8.61 11.88 18.93
CA ASP A 96 -9.23 10.77 19.66
C ASP A 96 -10.36 10.09 18.89
N SER A 97 -10.82 10.71 17.79
CA SER A 97 -11.87 10.14 16.94
C SER A 97 -11.33 9.14 15.91
N VAL A 98 -10.00 9.12 15.71
CA VAL A 98 -9.33 8.28 14.73
C VAL A 98 -8.58 7.15 15.44
N GLU A 99 -9.08 5.93 15.25
CA GLU A 99 -8.50 4.72 15.86
C GLU A 99 -7.53 4.03 14.89
N ASN A 100 -6.50 4.76 14.45
CA ASN A 100 -5.60 4.25 13.40
C ASN A 100 -4.11 4.48 13.72
N ALA A 101 -3.26 3.75 13.00
CA ALA A 101 -1.84 4.03 12.80
C ALA A 101 -1.52 3.76 11.33
N LEU A 102 -0.52 4.44 10.79
CA LEU A 102 -0.09 4.24 9.42
C LEU A 102 1.42 4.38 9.32
N VAL A 103 2.02 3.55 8.47
CA VAL A 103 3.44 3.62 8.13
C VAL A 103 3.54 3.86 6.63
N ILE A 104 4.24 4.92 6.25
CA ILE A 104 4.38 5.33 4.84
C ILE A 104 5.76 4.85 4.33
N PRO A 105 5.88 4.35 3.08
CA PRO A 105 7.14 3.81 2.56
C PRO A 105 8.40 4.68 2.70
N CYS A 106 8.28 6.01 2.79
CA CYS A 106 9.37 6.94 3.05
C CYS A 106 9.90 6.93 4.50
N GLY A 107 9.36 6.07 5.36
CA GLY A 107 9.80 5.90 6.75
C GLY A 107 9.04 6.76 7.76
N LYS A 108 7.86 7.28 7.42
CA LYS A 108 7.10 8.13 8.35
C LYS A 108 6.01 7.31 9.01
N ILE A 109 5.99 7.32 10.34
CA ILE A 109 5.02 6.60 11.17
C ILE A 109 4.07 7.63 11.77
N PHE A 110 2.77 7.49 11.54
CA PHE A 110 1.76 8.33 12.18
C PHE A 110 0.90 7.45 13.09
N VAL A 111 0.72 7.89 14.34
CA VAL A 111 -0.10 7.19 15.34
C VAL A 111 -1.11 8.16 15.92
N PHE A 112 -2.39 7.80 15.89
CA PHE A 112 -3.46 8.68 16.37
C PHE A 112 -3.79 8.37 17.83
N THR A 113 -4.11 9.39 18.62
CA THR A 113 -4.45 9.20 20.04
C THR A 113 -5.69 8.35 20.26
N GLY A 114 -6.62 8.30 19.30
CA GLY A 114 -7.77 7.38 19.34
C GLY A 114 -7.32 5.92 19.41
N LEU A 115 -6.32 5.52 18.62
CA LEU A 115 -5.73 4.17 18.71
C LEU A 115 -5.06 3.97 20.08
N LEU A 116 -4.29 4.95 20.54
CA LEU A 116 -3.58 4.88 21.83
C LEU A 116 -4.50 4.72 23.03
N LYS A 117 -5.77 5.13 22.91
CA LYS A 117 -6.80 4.89 23.94
C LYS A 117 -7.41 3.49 23.88
N ARG A 118 -7.30 2.80 22.75
CA ARG A 118 -7.80 1.43 22.55
C ARG A 118 -6.78 0.39 23.02
N VAL A 119 -5.51 0.61 22.71
CA VAL A 119 -4.41 -0.27 23.17
C VAL A 119 -4.13 -0.03 24.66
N ARG A 120 -4.01 -1.11 25.42
CA ARG A 120 -3.81 -1.09 26.88
C ARG A 120 -2.36 -1.30 27.27
N THR A 121 -1.56 -1.86 26.37
CA THR A 121 -0.17 -2.22 26.63
C THR A 121 0.74 -1.79 25.49
N GLU A 122 2.02 -1.59 25.79
CA GLU A 122 3.05 -1.34 24.77
C GLU A 122 3.14 -2.51 23.76
N ALA A 123 2.87 -3.74 24.19
CA ALA A 123 2.85 -4.92 23.33
C ALA A 123 1.69 -4.91 22.31
N GLU A 124 0.51 -4.43 22.71
CA GLU A 124 -0.62 -4.25 21.79
C GLU A 124 -0.32 -3.17 20.74
N LEU A 125 0.31 -2.07 21.15
CA LEU A 125 0.78 -1.05 20.21
C LEU A 125 1.86 -1.61 19.27
N ALA A 126 2.80 -2.38 19.81
CA ALA A 126 3.85 -3.03 19.02
C ALA A 126 3.25 -3.98 17.97
N ALA A 127 2.19 -4.72 18.32
CA ALA A 127 1.50 -5.61 17.39
C ALA A 127 0.96 -4.85 16.18
N VAL A 128 0.21 -3.77 16.41
CA VAL A 128 -0.34 -2.94 15.32
C VAL A 128 0.79 -2.35 14.47
N LEU A 129 1.81 -1.75 15.11
CA LEU A 129 2.91 -1.14 14.37
C LEU A 129 3.77 -2.15 13.61
N SER A 130 3.94 -3.36 14.14
CA SER A 130 4.68 -4.43 13.46
C SER A 130 3.94 -4.94 12.22
N HIS A 131 2.61 -5.00 12.26
CA HIS A 131 1.76 -5.32 11.11
C HIS A 131 1.90 -4.23 10.03
N GLU A 132 1.78 -2.96 10.40
CA GLU A 132 1.96 -1.82 9.47
C GLU A 132 3.38 -1.78 8.86
N LEU A 133 4.41 -2.06 9.67
CA LEU A 133 5.78 -2.21 9.19
C LEU A 133 5.91 -3.39 8.23
N GLY A 134 5.20 -4.50 8.47
CA GLY A 134 5.09 -5.63 7.57
C GLY A 134 4.63 -5.21 6.17
N HIS A 135 3.57 -4.40 6.07
CA HIS A 135 3.11 -3.87 4.78
C HIS A 135 4.19 -3.07 4.03
N VAL A 136 4.92 -2.23 4.75
CA VAL A 136 5.96 -1.37 4.16
C VAL A 136 7.23 -2.15 3.80
N LEU A 137 7.62 -3.13 4.60
CA LEU A 137 8.75 -4.02 4.30
C LEU A 137 8.45 -4.91 3.10
N SER A 138 7.21 -5.40 2.98
CA SER A 138 6.74 -6.20 1.85
C SER A 138 6.38 -5.38 0.62
N ARG A 139 6.35 -4.04 0.72
CA ARG A 139 5.97 -3.12 -0.36
C ARG A 139 4.56 -3.37 -0.90
N HIS A 140 3.62 -3.75 -0.02
CA HIS A 140 2.24 -4.06 -0.42
C HIS A 140 1.53 -2.87 -1.10
N GLY A 141 1.81 -1.63 -0.69
CA GLY A 141 1.27 -0.44 -1.34
C GLY A 141 1.74 -0.26 -2.79
N ALA A 142 2.99 -0.61 -3.09
CA ALA A 142 3.51 -0.60 -4.46
C ALA A 142 2.89 -1.72 -5.31
N GLU A 143 2.65 -2.89 -4.72
CA GLU A 143 2.00 -4.02 -5.39
C GLU A 143 0.52 -3.69 -5.69
N GLU A 144 -0.20 -3.08 -4.73
CA GLU A 144 -1.57 -2.59 -4.92
C GLU A 144 -1.64 -1.50 -6.01
N MET A 145 -0.73 -0.53 -5.96
CA MET A 145 -0.66 0.53 -6.98
C MET A 145 -0.37 -0.05 -8.36
N GLY A 146 0.55 -1.00 -8.47
CA GLY A 146 0.82 -1.71 -9.72
C GLY A 146 -0.40 -2.44 -10.25
N PHE A 147 -1.17 -3.08 -9.37
CA PHE A 147 -2.41 -3.76 -9.73
C PHE A 147 -3.47 -2.79 -10.26
N GLN A 148 -3.64 -1.64 -9.62
CA GLN A 148 -4.57 -0.58 -10.08
C GLN A 148 -4.19 -0.05 -11.47
N HIS A 149 -2.89 0.16 -11.73
CA HIS A 149 -2.41 0.57 -13.06
C HIS A 149 -2.68 -0.51 -14.11
N LEU A 150 -2.38 -1.78 -13.81
CA LEU A 150 -2.64 -2.89 -14.72
C LEU A 150 -4.14 -3.04 -15.03
N SER A 151 -5.00 -2.90 -14.02
CA SER A 151 -6.46 -2.94 -14.18
C SER A 151 -6.96 -1.81 -15.09
N THR A 152 -6.37 -0.62 -14.97
CA THR A 152 -6.69 0.54 -15.81
C THR A 152 -6.27 0.29 -17.25
N LEU A 153 -5.02 -0.16 -17.49
CA LEU A 153 -4.54 -0.51 -18.83
C LEU A 153 -5.39 -1.59 -19.50
N PHE A 154 -5.79 -2.61 -18.74
CA PHE A 154 -6.66 -3.67 -19.23
C PHE A 154 -8.04 -3.13 -19.62
N THR A 155 -8.62 -2.27 -18.78
CA THR A 155 -9.91 -1.62 -19.05
C THR A 155 -9.84 -0.77 -20.31
N ASP A 156 -8.79 0.03 -20.47
CA ASP A 156 -8.61 0.91 -21.62
C ASP A 156 -8.44 0.10 -22.92
N LEU A 157 -7.70 -1.01 -22.86
CA LEU A 157 -7.54 -1.92 -24.00
C LEU A 157 -8.86 -2.58 -24.39
N LEU A 158 -9.64 -3.06 -23.41
CA LEU A 158 -10.97 -3.61 -23.66
C LEU A 158 -11.90 -2.57 -24.27
N HIS A 159 -11.90 -1.34 -23.74
CA HIS A 159 -12.72 -0.26 -24.28
C HIS A 159 -12.36 0.07 -25.74
N SER A 160 -11.06 0.19 -26.04
CA SER A 160 -10.56 0.47 -27.40
C SER A 160 -10.90 -0.63 -28.40
N THR A 161 -10.74 -1.90 -27.99
CA THR A 161 -11.04 -3.06 -28.85
C THR A 161 -12.54 -3.21 -29.10
N LEU A 162 -13.37 -3.05 -28.07
CA LEU A 162 -14.83 -3.04 -28.20
C LEU A 162 -15.27 -1.89 -29.11
N TYR A 163 -14.78 -0.67 -28.91
CA TYR A 163 -15.09 0.48 -29.77
C TYR A 163 -14.78 0.21 -31.25
N THR A 164 -13.65 -0.45 -31.52
CA THR A 164 -13.22 -0.81 -32.88
C THR A 164 -14.07 -1.94 -33.48
N LEU A 165 -14.50 -2.92 -32.67
CA LEU A 165 -15.29 -4.08 -33.12
C LEU A 165 -16.80 -3.78 -33.26
N THR A 166 -17.37 -2.88 -32.45
CA THR A 166 -18.83 -2.67 -32.38
C THR A 166 -19.38 -1.53 -33.27
N LEU A 167 -18.61 -1.03 -34.24
CA LEU A 167 -19.07 -0.09 -35.29
C LEU A 167 -20.01 1.05 -34.77
N ASN A 168 -19.51 1.97 -33.94
CA ASN A 168 -20.24 3.21 -33.61
C ASN A 168 -21.69 3.03 -33.10
N LEU A 169 -21.98 2.01 -32.30
CA LEU A 169 -23.24 1.93 -31.55
C LEU A 169 -23.04 2.48 -30.12
N PRO A 170 -23.27 3.80 -29.89
CA PRO A 170 -22.96 4.47 -28.63
C PRO A 170 -23.65 3.85 -27.41
N PHE A 171 -24.76 3.15 -27.61
CA PHE A 171 -25.52 2.53 -26.52
C PHE A 171 -24.83 1.29 -25.91
N PHE A 172 -24.13 0.48 -26.71
CA PHE A 172 -23.44 -0.73 -26.23
C PHE A 172 -22.06 -0.43 -25.65
N SER A 173 -21.34 0.55 -26.21
CA SER A 173 -20.05 1.00 -25.69
C SER A 173 -20.17 1.67 -24.32
N ASP A 174 -21.26 2.42 -24.07
CA ASP A 174 -21.47 3.15 -22.82
C ASP A 174 -21.92 2.23 -21.67
N ILE A 175 -22.72 1.19 -21.97
CA ILE A 175 -23.11 0.16 -20.99
C ILE A 175 -21.93 -0.76 -20.64
N ALA A 176 -21.13 -1.16 -21.63
CA ALA A 176 -19.93 -1.97 -21.42
C ALA A 176 -18.83 -1.20 -20.68
N GLY A 177 -18.68 0.11 -20.92
CA GLY A 177 -17.76 0.96 -20.15
C GLY A 177 -18.15 1.07 -18.68
N ARG A 178 -19.45 1.29 -18.39
CA ARG A 178 -19.97 1.42 -17.02
C ARG A 178 -19.94 0.13 -16.19
N SER A 179 -20.02 -1.05 -16.83
CA SER A 179 -19.90 -2.33 -16.11
C SER A 179 -18.45 -2.70 -15.76
N ILE A 180 -17.48 -2.16 -16.50
CA ILE A 180 -16.06 -2.38 -16.19
C ILE A 180 -15.62 -1.50 -15.00
N ASP A 181 -16.12 -0.27 -14.88
CA ASP A 181 -15.78 0.60 -13.76
C ASP A 181 -16.26 0.08 -12.40
N SER A 182 -17.43 -0.59 -12.33
CA SER A 182 -17.91 -1.23 -11.10
C SER A 182 -17.10 -2.47 -10.68
N THR A 183 -16.27 -3.01 -11.59
CA THR A 183 -15.44 -4.18 -11.32
C THR A 183 -14.08 -3.80 -10.74
N LYS A 184 -13.59 -2.56 -10.96
CA LYS A 184 -12.29 -2.07 -10.47
C LYS A 184 -12.18 -2.11 -8.94
N GLU A 185 -13.23 -1.68 -8.23
CA GLU A 185 -13.30 -1.67 -6.77
C GLU A 185 -13.46 -3.08 -6.18
N TYR A 186 -14.07 -4.00 -6.94
CA TYR A 186 -14.30 -5.39 -6.53
C TYR A 186 -13.02 -6.22 -6.60
N ILE A 187 -12.15 -6.00 -7.59
CA ILE A 187 -10.95 -6.83 -7.76
C ILE A 187 -9.86 -6.46 -6.75
N THR A 188 -9.68 -5.17 -6.43
CA THR A 188 -8.70 -4.70 -5.43
C THR A 188 -9.08 -5.10 -4.00
N SER A 189 -10.38 -5.20 -3.70
CA SER A 189 -10.91 -5.54 -2.37
C SER A 189 -11.01 -7.05 -2.08
N MET A 190 -10.53 -7.92 -2.98
CA MET A 190 -10.71 -9.38 -2.89
C MET A 190 -9.37 -10.12 -2.70
N PRO A 191 -9.28 -11.47 -2.85
CA PRO A 191 -8.38 -12.34 -2.07
C PRO A 191 -6.90 -11.96 -2.06
N TYR A 192 -6.46 -11.20 -3.05
CA TYR A 192 -5.15 -10.56 -3.11
C TYR A 192 -4.87 -9.68 -1.86
N SER A 193 -5.78 -8.77 -1.49
CA SER A 193 -5.64 -7.97 -0.26
C SER A 193 -5.47 -8.90 0.95
N ARG A 194 -6.28 -9.97 1.06
CA ARG A 194 -6.15 -10.95 2.16
C ARG A 194 -4.81 -11.69 2.18
N MET A 195 -4.17 -11.88 1.04
CA MET A 195 -2.82 -12.46 0.97
C MET A 195 -1.79 -11.49 1.54
N CYS A 196 -1.88 -10.21 1.19
CA CYS A 196 -1.04 -9.15 1.77
C CYS A 196 -1.24 -9.02 3.28
N GLU A 197 -2.50 -9.03 3.77
CA GLU A 197 -2.80 -9.02 5.20
C GLU A 197 -2.16 -10.19 5.95
N ARG A 198 -2.28 -11.42 5.41
CA ARG A 198 -1.66 -12.61 6.01
C ARG A 198 -0.14 -12.53 6.02
N GLU A 199 0.46 -11.98 4.97
CA GLU A 199 1.90 -11.79 4.88
C GLU A 199 2.38 -10.73 5.89
N ALA A 200 1.63 -9.64 6.03
CA ALA A 200 1.89 -8.60 7.04
C ALA A 200 1.75 -9.15 8.47
N ASP A 201 0.76 -10.00 8.75
CA ASP A 201 0.61 -10.68 10.04
C ASP A 201 1.81 -11.59 10.36
N VAL A 202 2.27 -12.40 9.39
CA VAL A 202 3.42 -13.29 9.58
C VAL A 202 4.69 -12.49 9.86
N ILE A 203 4.93 -11.41 9.11
CA ILE A 203 6.10 -10.54 9.30
C ILE A 203 5.98 -9.77 10.62
N GLY A 204 4.80 -9.27 10.95
CA GLY A 204 4.53 -8.57 12.20
C GLY A 204 4.83 -9.45 13.42
N ILE A 205 4.30 -10.68 13.44
CA ILE A 205 4.60 -11.65 14.51
C ILE A 205 6.09 -11.97 14.56
N TYR A 206 6.76 -12.12 13.41
CA TYR A 206 8.20 -12.34 13.36
C TYR A 206 8.98 -11.17 13.97
N LEU A 207 8.63 -9.93 13.62
CA LEU A 207 9.22 -8.73 14.22
C LEU A 207 8.98 -8.67 15.72
N MET A 208 7.76 -8.95 16.18
CA MET A 208 7.43 -9.00 17.61
C MET A 208 8.21 -10.08 18.35
N SER A 209 8.50 -11.22 17.72
CA SER A 209 9.25 -12.31 18.35
C SER A 209 10.73 -11.98 18.60
N MET A 210 11.26 -10.99 17.88
CA MET A 210 12.64 -10.53 17.98
C MET A 210 12.80 -9.28 18.87
N ALA A 211 11.69 -8.65 19.25
CA ALA A 211 11.63 -7.40 20.01
C ALA A 211 11.63 -7.65 21.53
#